data_AF-A0A7W1JJH7-F1
#
_entry.id   AF-A0A7W1JJH7-F1
#
_cell.length_a   1.000
_cell.length_b   1.000
_cell.length_c   1.000
_cell.angle_alpha   90.00
_cell.angle_beta   90.00
_cell.angle_gamma   90.00
#
_symmetry.space_group_name_H-M   'P 1'
#
loop_
_entity.id
_entity.type
_entity.pdbx_description
1 polymer ?
#
loop_
_entity_poly.entity_id
_entity_poly.type
_entity_poly.pdbx_seq_one_letter_code
_entity_poly.pdbx_strand_id
1 'polypeptide(L)'
;MNLEQLRKQAKELVRAARAGDSEALERLGGREPILARAQLVLAREQGHPNWPALVAAVEANADSFVLAATSGNRTRADAILQARPEIESDPWARLVLGRDWDGDPNEPGGLRNWAPILYVCHSCFASPALARELLERGADPNATFTNEYGPMSALYGAAGVVHDPELTRVLLEAGANPDDNESLYHSTEAGDPACLRLLLEHGATVNGTSALAHALDEERLEHVRLLIEGGGDLKDAAYVAHAVRRSRGPELLRLLAEHGADVDRPGGETWRGNVPLRTPYQHAVIRGRDDQAQALAELGADTTVAPEDLALASLARGEQPDGPLPDDPDAQEVIVMAALEGHLDAVIDAVGPNYQGVVGGSPRG
;
A
#
# COMPACT_ATOMS: atom_id res chain seq x y z
N MET A 1 -12.02 1.30 -35.45
CA MET A 1 -10.56 1.45 -35.68
C MET A 1 -9.89 0.12 -35.33
N ASN A 2 -9.02 -0.44 -36.18
CA ASN A 2 -8.40 -1.76 -35.96
C ASN A 2 -6.89 -1.62 -35.71
N LEU A 3 -6.40 -2.13 -34.58
CA LEU A 3 -4.99 -2.02 -34.19
C LEU A 3 -4.03 -2.77 -35.12
N GLU A 4 -4.42 -3.93 -35.64
CA GLU A 4 -3.60 -4.67 -36.61
C GLU A 4 -3.43 -3.89 -37.91
N GLN A 5 -4.50 -3.21 -38.35
CA GLN A 5 -4.45 -2.34 -39.52
C GLN A 5 -3.51 -1.15 -39.27
N LEU A 6 -3.57 -0.50 -38.11
CA LEU A 6 -2.67 0.59 -37.73
C LEU A 6 -1.20 0.12 -37.65
N ARG A 7 -0.96 -1.08 -37.10
CA ARG A 7 0.38 -1.70 -37.07
C ARG A 7 0.89 -1.99 -38.49
N LYS A 8 0.01 -2.41 -39.40
CA LYS A 8 0.35 -2.63 -40.82
C LYS A 8 0.67 -1.32 -41.52
N GLN A 9 -0.16 -0.28 -41.33
CA GLN A 9 0.08 1.06 -41.86
C GLN A 9 1.40 1.66 -41.39
N ALA A 10 1.78 1.45 -40.12
CA ALA A 10 3.08 1.92 -39.61
C ALA A 10 4.25 1.27 -40.35
N LYS A 11 4.16 -0.05 -40.62
CA LYS A 11 5.17 -0.80 -41.37
C LYS A 11 5.21 -0.38 -42.85
N GLU A 12 4.05 -0.14 -43.45
CA GLU A 12 3.93 0.34 -44.83
C GLU A 12 4.52 1.74 -44.99
N LEU A 13 4.26 2.66 -44.06
CA LEU A 13 4.84 4.01 -44.05
C LEU A 13 6.37 3.97 -43.99
N VAL A 14 6.94 3.13 -43.12
CA VAL A 14 8.39 2.92 -43.06
C VAL A 14 8.93 2.36 -44.38
N ARG A 15 8.25 1.37 -44.96
CA ARG A 15 8.68 0.73 -46.21
C ARG A 15 8.63 1.70 -47.39
N ALA A 16 7.58 2.51 -47.51
CA ALA A 16 7.43 3.52 -48.55
C ALA A 16 8.52 4.61 -48.43
N ALA A 17 8.75 5.13 -47.23
CA ALA A 17 9.80 6.13 -46.99
C ALA A 17 11.20 5.59 -47.32
N ARG A 18 11.49 4.33 -47.00
CA ARG A 18 12.77 3.67 -47.38
C ARG A 18 12.91 3.45 -48.89
N ALA A 19 11.79 3.35 -49.61
CA ALA A 19 11.78 3.23 -51.07
C ALA A 19 11.89 4.59 -51.78
N GLY A 20 11.98 5.71 -51.04
CA GLY A 20 12.11 7.05 -51.61
C GLY A 20 10.79 7.73 -51.94
N ASP A 21 9.67 7.23 -51.40
CA ASP A 21 8.35 7.86 -51.56
C ASP A 21 8.33 9.25 -50.88
N SER A 22 8.05 10.30 -51.66
CA SER A 22 8.11 11.68 -51.19
C SER A 22 7.06 12.02 -50.14
N GLU A 23 5.85 11.45 -50.26
CA GLU A 23 4.74 11.68 -49.32
C GLU A 23 5.05 11.00 -47.98
N ALA A 24 5.57 9.77 -48.01
CA ALA A 24 5.97 9.05 -46.80
C ALA A 24 7.12 9.74 -46.05
N LEU A 25 8.10 10.31 -46.77
CA LEU A 25 9.20 11.08 -46.18
C LEU A 25 8.72 12.40 -45.58
N GLU A 26 7.79 13.09 -46.24
CA GLU A 26 7.17 14.32 -45.72
C GLU A 26 6.37 14.05 -44.44
N ARG A 27 5.56 12.98 -44.40
CA ARG A 27 4.82 12.56 -43.20
C ARG A 27 5.74 12.26 -42.01
N LEU A 28 6.95 11.75 -42.27
CA LEU A 28 7.96 11.51 -41.23
C LEU A 28 8.78 12.77 -40.89
N GLY A 29 8.55 13.89 -41.56
CA GLY A 29 9.27 15.16 -41.37
C GLY A 29 10.75 15.07 -41.78
N GLY A 30 11.08 14.27 -42.80
CA GLY A 30 12.45 14.06 -43.27
C GLY A 30 13.36 13.32 -42.28
N ARG A 31 12.81 12.75 -41.20
CA ARG A 31 13.56 11.98 -40.20
C ARG A 31 13.73 10.53 -40.65
N GLU A 32 14.66 9.83 -40.00
CA GLU A 32 14.95 8.43 -40.30
C GLU A 32 13.68 7.55 -40.22
N PRO A 33 13.41 6.73 -41.26
CA PRO A 33 12.23 5.87 -41.32
C PRO A 33 12.38 4.62 -40.46
N ILE A 34 12.07 4.80 -39.17
CA ILE A 34 11.99 3.75 -38.15
C ILE A 34 10.55 3.57 -37.67
N LEU A 35 10.22 2.35 -37.20
CA LEU A 35 8.86 1.98 -36.81
C LEU A 35 8.26 2.90 -35.73
N ALA A 36 9.04 3.23 -34.70
CA ALA A 36 8.60 4.11 -33.62
C ALA A 36 8.18 5.50 -34.12
N ARG A 37 8.84 6.02 -35.17
CA ARG A 37 8.50 7.31 -35.76
C ARG A 37 7.21 7.25 -36.56
N ALA A 38 7.05 6.20 -37.38
CA ALA A 38 5.82 5.97 -38.12
C ALA A 38 4.61 5.76 -37.19
N GLN A 39 4.80 5.01 -36.10
CA GLN A 39 3.79 4.84 -35.05
C GLN A 39 3.42 6.17 -34.38
N LEU A 40 4.40 7.03 -34.07
CA LEU A 40 4.13 8.35 -33.51
C LEU A 40 3.37 9.27 -34.47
N VAL A 41 3.71 9.24 -35.77
CA VAL A 41 2.99 9.99 -36.81
C VAL A 41 1.54 9.54 -36.89
N LEU A 42 1.30 8.23 -37.02
CA LEU A 42 -0.06 7.70 -37.04
C LEU A 42 -0.83 8.02 -35.77
N ALA A 43 -0.20 7.93 -34.60
CA ALA A 43 -0.85 8.30 -33.34
C ALA A 43 -1.33 9.76 -33.34
N ARG A 44 -0.49 10.70 -33.78
CA ARG A 44 -0.82 12.13 -33.84
C ARG A 44 -1.86 12.45 -34.90
N GLU A 45 -1.82 11.79 -36.05
CA GLU A 45 -2.86 11.90 -37.09
C GLU A 45 -4.22 11.44 -36.57
N GLN A 46 -4.25 10.47 -35.67
CA GLN A 46 -5.46 10.03 -34.98
C GLN A 46 -5.79 10.87 -33.72
N GLY A 47 -5.08 11.98 -33.49
CA GLY A 47 -5.33 12.88 -32.35
C GLY A 47 -4.73 12.44 -31.01
N HIS A 48 -3.88 11.41 -30.99
CA HIS A 48 -3.25 10.89 -29.77
C HIS A 48 -1.81 11.39 -29.60
N PRO A 49 -1.34 11.64 -28.37
CA PRO A 49 -0.02 12.22 -28.12
C PRO A 49 1.14 11.25 -28.46
N ASN A 50 0.89 9.95 -28.37
CA ASN A 50 1.87 8.89 -28.62
C ASN A 50 1.17 7.56 -28.98
N TRP A 51 1.95 6.59 -29.47
CA TRP A 51 1.45 5.29 -29.90
C TRP A 51 0.79 4.47 -28.78
N PRO A 52 1.37 4.37 -27.55
CA PRO A 52 0.68 3.72 -26.43
C PRO A 52 -0.71 4.30 -26.13
N ALA A 53 -0.89 5.63 -26.20
CA ALA A 53 -2.18 6.26 -26.00
C ALA A 53 -3.20 5.89 -27.10
N LEU A 54 -2.76 5.80 -28.36
CA LEU A 54 -3.59 5.30 -29.46
C LEU A 54 -3.97 3.83 -29.24
N VAL A 55 -3.01 2.97 -28.87
CA VAL A 55 -3.27 1.55 -28.58
C VAL A 55 -4.32 1.40 -27.49
N ALA A 56 -4.14 2.11 -26.37
CA ALA A 56 -5.08 2.08 -25.25
C ALA A 56 -6.49 2.54 -25.66
N ALA A 57 -6.60 3.57 -26.49
CA ALA A 57 -7.90 4.04 -27.01
C ALA A 57 -8.56 3.05 -27.98
N VAL A 58 -7.77 2.33 -28.78
CA VAL A 58 -8.28 1.30 -29.71
C VAL A 58 -8.76 0.06 -28.95
N GLU A 59 -8.02 -0.35 -27.92
CA GLU A 59 -8.31 -1.53 -27.10
C GLU A 59 -9.33 -1.25 -25.99
N ALA A 60 -9.72 0.02 -25.80
CA ALA A 60 -10.77 0.44 -24.87
C ALA A 60 -12.10 -0.26 -25.16
N ASN A 61 -12.60 -0.95 -24.14
CA ASN A 61 -13.84 -1.71 -24.13
C ASN A 61 -14.36 -1.83 -22.68
N ALA A 62 -15.55 -2.41 -22.50
CA ALA A 62 -16.16 -2.55 -21.18
C ALA A 62 -15.27 -3.34 -20.20
N ASP A 63 -14.65 -4.43 -20.64
CA ASP A 63 -13.76 -5.24 -19.80
C ASP A 63 -12.55 -4.43 -19.30
N SER A 64 -11.85 -3.72 -20.18
CA SER A 64 -10.71 -2.90 -19.77
C SER A 64 -11.10 -1.73 -18.87
N PHE A 65 -12.32 -1.19 -19.03
CA PHE A 65 -12.90 -0.21 -18.11
C PHE A 65 -13.15 -0.84 -16.73
N VAL A 66 -13.90 -1.94 -16.68
CA VAL A 66 -14.24 -2.67 -15.45
C VAL A 66 -12.97 -3.07 -14.70
N LEU A 67 -11.96 -3.59 -15.40
CA LEU A 67 -10.65 -3.94 -14.83
C LEU A 67 -9.99 -2.72 -14.18
N ALA A 68 -9.91 -1.60 -14.90
CA ALA A 68 -9.26 -0.39 -14.40
C ALA A 68 -9.97 0.15 -13.14
N ALA A 69 -11.29 0.20 -13.16
CA ALA A 69 -12.10 0.72 -12.07
C ALA A 69 -12.00 -0.14 -10.80
N THR A 70 -12.08 -1.47 -10.96
CA THR A 70 -12.00 -2.44 -9.84
C THR A 70 -10.57 -2.72 -9.36
N SER A 71 -9.57 -2.13 -10.01
CA SER A 71 -8.17 -2.14 -9.55
C SER A 71 -7.74 -0.76 -9.01
N GLY A 72 -8.71 0.10 -8.66
CA GLY A 72 -8.44 1.43 -8.09
C GLY A 72 -7.86 2.46 -9.07
N ASN A 73 -7.72 2.13 -10.36
CA ASN A 73 -7.08 3.01 -11.33
C ASN A 73 -8.08 3.95 -12.00
N ARG A 74 -8.57 4.93 -11.21
CA ARG A 74 -9.57 5.91 -11.67
C ARG A 74 -9.13 6.68 -12.90
N THR A 75 -7.89 7.15 -12.93
CA THR A 75 -7.33 7.89 -14.08
C THR A 75 -7.43 7.08 -15.38
N ARG A 76 -7.12 5.78 -15.33
CA ARG A 76 -7.25 4.90 -16.50
C ARG A 76 -8.71 4.65 -16.85
N ALA A 77 -9.57 4.42 -15.86
CA ALA A 77 -10.99 4.21 -16.09
C ALA A 77 -11.66 5.42 -16.76
N ASP A 78 -11.37 6.64 -16.29
CA ASP A 78 -11.85 7.89 -16.88
C ASP A 78 -11.35 8.07 -18.32
N ALA A 79 -10.07 7.78 -18.58
CA ALA A 79 -9.51 7.86 -19.93
C ALA A 79 -10.18 6.88 -20.92
N ILE A 80 -10.56 5.69 -20.45
CA ILE A 80 -11.29 4.70 -21.26
C ILE A 80 -12.69 5.21 -21.61
N LEU A 81 -13.42 5.77 -20.64
CA LEU A 81 -14.75 6.34 -20.89
C LEU A 81 -14.70 7.57 -21.81
N GLN A 82 -13.71 8.43 -21.64
CA GLN A 82 -13.50 9.58 -22.54
C GLN A 82 -13.23 9.14 -23.98
N ALA A 83 -12.49 8.05 -24.17
CA ALA A 83 -12.19 7.51 -25.49
C ALA A 83 -13.41 6.82 -26.13
N ARG A 84 -14.26 6.17 -25.33
CA ARG A 84 -15.40 5.37 -25.78
C ARG A 84 -16.61 5.54 -24.85
N PRO A 85 -17.35 6.66 -24.93
CA PRO A 85 -18.48 6.93 -24.04
C PRO A 85 -19.61 5.89 -24.13
N GLU A 86 -19.71 5.15 -25.24
CA GLU A 86 -20.72 4.09 -25.39
C GLU A 86 -20.51 2.91 -24.42
N ILE A 87 -19.32 2.77 -23.81
CA ILE A 87 -19.06 1.75 -22.77
C ILE A 87 -20.03 1.90 -21.60
N GLU A 88 -20.52 3.11 -21.34
CA GLU A 88 -21.50 3.38 -20.29
C GLU A 88 -22.86 2.67 -20.47
N SER A 89 -23.11 2.09 -21.65
CA SER A 89 -24.28 1.25 -21.91
C SER A 89 -24.09 -0.22 -21.56
N ASP A 90 -22.85 -0.65 -21.34
CA ASP A 90 -22.54 -2.04 -20.95
C ASP A 90 -23.03 -2.32 -19.51
N PRO A 91 -23.72 -3.44 -19.26
CA PRO A 91 -24.27 -3.75 -17.93
C PRO A 91 -23.22 -3.75 -16.80
N TRP A 92 -22.02 -4.28 -17.06
CA TRP A 92 -20.96 -4.33 -16.05
C TRP A 92 -20.30 -2.97 -15.85
N ALA A 93 -20.19 -2.16 -16.90
CA ALA A 93 -19.74 -0.78 -16.76
C ALA A 93 -20.72 0.05 -15.93
N ARG A 94 -22.04 -0.11 -16.14
CA ARG A 94 -23.08 0.56 -15.35
C ARG A 94 -23.05 0.20 -13.87
N LEU A 95 -22.89 -1.10 -13.56
CA LEU A 95 -22.72 -1.61 -12.19
C LEU A 95 -21.51 -0.96 -11.51
N VAL A 96 -20.35 -1.01 -12.16
CA VAL A 96 -19.08 -0.48 -11.63
C VAL A 96 -19.14 1.05 -11.48
N LEU A 97 -19.89 1.75 -12.32
CA LEU A 97 -20.17 3.19 -12.21
C LEU A 97 -21.21 3.52 -11.13
N GLY A 98 -21.77 2.53 -10.45
CA GLY A 98 -22.75 2.76 -9.39
C GLY A 98 -24.13 3.19 -9.89
N ARG A 99 -24.49 2.88 -11.16
CA ARG A 99 -25.74 3.32 -11.80
C ARG A 99 -26.92 2.41 -11.47
N ASP A 100 -26.88 1.17 -11.95
CA ASP A 100 -27.92 0.15 -11.75
C ASP A 100 -27.39 -1.26 -12.06
N TRP A 101 -28.22 -2.25 -11.72
CA TRP A 101 -27.99 -3.65 -12.04
C TRP A 101 -29.32 -4.42 -12.16
N ASP A 102 -29.71 -4.86 -13.35
CA ASP A 102 -30.99 -5.56 -13.52
C ASP A 102 -30.93 -7.08 -13.26
N GLY A 103 -29.71 -7.64 -13.10
CA GLY A 103 -29.50 -9.09 -12.93
C GLY A 103 -29.77 -9.62 -11.52
N ASP A 104 -29.55 -10.91 -11.31
CA ASP A 104 -29.50 -11.50 -9.97
C ASP A 104 -28.36 -10.84 -9.16
N PRO A 105 -28.61 -10.36 -7.93
CA PRO A 105 -27.58 -9.70 -7.11
C PRO A 105 -26.48 -10.64 -6.59
N ASN A 106 -26.62 -11.96 -6.73
CA ASN A 106 -25.68 -12.98 -6.27
C ASN A 106 -25.03 -13.81 -7.38
N GLU A 107 -25.60 -13.81 -8.60
CA GLU A 107 -25.05 -14.60 -9.70
C GLU A 107 -23.69 -14.05 -10.14
N PRO A 108 -22.59 -14.82 -10.04
CA PRO A 108 -21.28 -14.36 -10.46
C PRO A 108 -21.23 -14.18 -11.99
N GLY A 109 -20.54 -13.14 -12.44
CA GLY A 109 -20.36 -12.91 -13.87
C GLY A 109 -19.35 -11.83 -14.20
N GLY A 110 -19.36 -11.41 -15.47
CA GLY A 110 -18.50 -10.34 -15.96
C GLY A 110 -17.04 -10.76 -16.03
N LEU A 111 -16.16 -9.78 -16.27
CA LEU A 111 -14.73 -10.02 -16.48
C LEU A 111 -14.05 -10.81 -15.35
N ARG A 112 -14.48 -10.59 -14.10
CA ARG A 112 -13.84 -11.15 -12.89
C ARG A 112 -14.58 -12.37 -12.35
N ASN A 113 -15.74 -12.71 -12.93
CA ASN A 113 -16.62 -13.75 -12.42
C ASN A 113 -16.96 -13.54 -10.93
N TRP A 114 -17.29 -12.30 -10.56
CA TRP A 114 -17.63 -11.91 -9.19
C TRP A 114 -19.14 -11.71 -9.05
N ALA A 115 -19.66 -11.87 -7.83
CA ALA A 115 -20.99 -11.38 -7.49
C ALA A 115 -21.07 -9.85 -7.67
N PRO A 116 -22.22 -9.29 -8.10
CA PRO A 116 -22.37 -7.86 -8.37
C PRO A 116 -21.93 -6.92 -7.24
N ILE A 117 -22.21 -7.26 -5.98
CA ILE A 117 -21.83 -6.43 -4.83
C ILE A 117 -20.30 -6.22 -4.75
N LEU A 118 -19.49 -7.22 -5.13
CA LEU A 118 -18.02 -7.12 -5.12
C LEU A 118 -17.52 -6.08 -6.15
N TYR A 119 -18.19 -5.95 -7.30
CA TYR A 119 -17.86 -4.90 -8.27
C TYR A 119 -18.09 -3.50 -7.72
N VAL A 120 -19.23 -3.30 -7.04
CA VAL A 120 -19.55 -2.00 -6.42
C VAL A 120 -18.55 -1.67 -5.31
N CYS A 121 -18.18 -2.67 -4.51
CA CYS A 121 -17.32 -2.44 -3.34
C CYS A 121 -15.83 -2.28 -3.67
N HIS A 122 -15.34 -2.83 -4.77
CA HIS A 122 -13.93 -2.69 -5.21
C HIS A 122 -13.73 -1.59 -6.25
N SER A 123 -14.81 -0.91 -6.67
CA SER A 123 -14.74 0.14 -7.70
C SER A 123 -14.24 1.47 -7.14
N CYS A 124 -13.35 2.15 -7.88
CA CYS A 124 -12.98 3.54 -7.60
C CYS A 124 -14.12 4.56 -7.83
N PHE A 125 -15.30 4.11 -8.27
CA PHE A 125 -16.53 4.91 -8.40
C PHE A 125 -17.59 4.51 -7.35
N ALA A 126 -17.13 4.04 -6.19
CA ALA A 126 -17.94 3.54 -5.07
C ALA A 126 -19.34 4.18 -4.97
N SER A 127 -20.35 3.32 -4.83
CA SER A 127 -21.75 3.74 -4.76
C SER A 127 -22.45 3.06 -3.60
N PRO A 128 -22.47 3.72 -2.42
CA PRO A 128 -23.23 3.21 -1.28
C PRO A 128 -24.72 3.05 -1.58
N ALA A 129 -25.27 3.90 -2.45
CA ALA A 129 -26.67 3.82 -2.86
C ALA A 129 -26.97 2.53 -3.64
N LEU A 130 -26.14 2.17 -4.63
CA LEU A 130 -26.32 0.93 -5.37
C LEU A 130 -26.02 -0.29 -4.51
N ALA A 131 -25.03 -0.23 -3.62
CA ALA A 131 -24.77 -1.30 -2.66
C ALA A 131 -26.00 -1.56 -1.78
N ARG A 132 -26.63 -0.50 -1.24
CA ARG A 132 -27.85 -0.62 -0.42
C ARG A 132 -29.00 -1.25 -1.22
N GLU A 133 -29.22 -0.83 -2.46
CA GLU A 133 -30.23 -1.41 -3.33
C GLU A 133 -30.00 -2.92 -3.59
N LEU A 134 -28.76 -3.31 -3.90
CA LEU A 134 -28.40 -4.72 -4.11
C LEU A 134 -28.63 -5.56 -2.85
N LEU A 135 -28.27 -5.04 -1.67
CA LEU A 135 -28.50 -5.69 -0.38
C LEU A 135 -29.99 -5.83 -0.05
N GLU A 136 -30.80 -4.80 -0.33
CA GLU A 136 -32.27 -4.86 -0.20
C GLU A 136 -32.89 -5.93 -1.11
N ARG A 137 -32.25 -6.21 -2.26
CA ARG A 137 -32.62 -7.28 -3.20
C ARG A 137 -32.05 -8.66 -2.80
N GLY A 138 -31.33 -8.75 -1.69
CA GLY A 138 -30.80 -10.00 -1.16
C GLY A 138 -29.39 -10.36 -1.63
N ALA A 139 -28.57 -9.39 -2.06
CA ALA A 139 -27.13 -9.62 -2.20
C ALA A 139 -26.54 -10.11 -0.88
N ASP A 140 -25.65 -11.10 -0.94
CA ASP A 140 -24.91 -11.56 0.23
C ASP A 140 -23.89 -10.48 0.67
N PRO A 141 -24.04 -9.86 1.86
CA PRO A 141 -23.07 -8.88 2.37
C PRO A 141 -21.69 -9.50 2.65
N ASN A 142 -21.62 -10.84 2.76
CA ASN A 142 -20.39 -11.61 2.96
C ASN A 142 -19.88 -12.25 1.66
N ALA A 143 -20.35 -11.80 0.49
CA ALA A 143 -19.82 -12.26 -0.78
C ALA A 143 -18.29 -12.10 -0.82
N THR A 144 -17.60 -13.12 -1.36
CA THR A 144 -16.13 -13.12 -1.48
C THR A 144 -15.68 -13.59 -2.87
N PHE A 145 -14.47 -13.19 -3.26
CA PHE A 145 -13.68 -13.86 -4.29
C PHE A 145 -12.35 -14.35 -3.72
N THR A 146 -11.59 -15.17 -4.44
CA THR A 146 -10.29 -15.67 -3.96
C THR A 146 -9.13 -15.11 -4.80
N ASN A 147 -8.07 -14.64 -4.14
CA ASN A 147 -6.78 -14.29 -4.75
C ASN A 147 -5.64 -15.09 -4.09
N GLU A 148 -4.37 -14.73 -4.35
CA GLU A 148 -3.21 -15.40 -3.73
C GLU A 148 -3.11 -15.27 -2.20
N TYR A 149 -3.82 -14.31 -1.60
CA TYR A 149 -3.81 -14.05 -0.15
C TYR A 149 -4.96 -14.73 0.57
N GLY A 150 -6.04 -15.08 -0.13
CA GLY A 150 -7.18 -15.79 0.43
C GLY A 150 -8.52 -15.25 -0.05
N PRO A 151 -9.61 -15.45 0.74
CA PRO A 151 -10.93 -14.90 0.43
C PRO A 151 -10.98 -13.40 0.71
N MET A 152 -11.31 -12.61 -0.32
CA MET A 152 -11.47 -11.17 -0.26
C MET A 152 -12.95 -10.82 -0.27
N SER A 153 -13.44 -10.15 0.77
CA SER A 153 -14.86 -9.85 0.95
C SER A 153 -15.29 -8.55 0.23
N ALA A 154 -16.60 -8.31 0.19
CA ALA A 154 -17.17 -7.02 -0.17
C ALA A 154 -16.78 -5.93 0.84
N LEU A 155 -16.77 -6.25 2.14
CA LEU A 155 -16.38 -5.33 3.21
C LEU A 155 -14.91 -4.89 3.07
N TYR A 156 -14.03 -5.82 2.71
CA TYR A 156 -12.62 -5.52 2.43
C TYR A 156 -12.48 -4.52 1.27
N GLY A 157 -13.25 -4.69 0.20
CA GLY A 157 -13.28 -3.72 -0.90
C GLY A 157 -13.64 -2.31 -0.41
N ALA A 158 -14.71 -2.21 0.38
CA ALA A 158 -15.20 -0.94 0.89
C ALA A 158 -14.25 -0.27 1.89
N ALA A 159 -13.80 -1.01 2.91
CA ALA A 159 -13.05 -0.48 4.04
C ALA A 159 -11.53 -0.49 3.84
N GLY A 160 -11.01 -1.49 3.12
CA GLY A 160 -9.57 -1.75 2.96
C GLY A 160 -8.99 -1.34 1.60
N VAL A 161 -9.80 -1.25 0.54
CA VAL A 161 -9.30 -0.87 -0.80
C VAL A 161 -9.76 0.54 -1.18
N VAL A 162 -11.06 0.82 -1.06
CA VAL A 162 -11.64 2.11 -1.42
C VAL A 162 -11.57 3.11 -0.26
N HIS A 163 -11.64 2.61 0.98
CA HIS A 163 -11.73 3.39 2.22
C HIS A 163 -12.95 4.34 2.24
N ASP A 164 -14.12 3.87 1.79
CA ASP A 164 -15.37 4.64 1.80
C ASP A 164 -16.20 4.33 3.08
N PRO A 165 -16.37 5.30 4.01
CA PRO A 165 -17.08 5.05 5.26
C PRO A 165 -18.59 4.81 5.10
N GLU A 166 -19.24 5.41 4.10
CA GLU A 166 -20.68 5.20 3.88
C GLU A 166 -20.94 3.81 3.33
N LEU A 167 -20.15 3.38 2.34
CA LEU A 167 -20.21 2.04 1.78
C LEU A 167 -19.89 0.98 2.84
N THR A 168 -18.86 1.22 3.67
CA THR A 168 -18.50 0.36 4.79
C THR A 168 -19.67 0.21 5.75
N ARG A 169 -20.31 1.32 6.14
CA ARG A 169 -21.49 1.29 7.03
C ARG A 169 -22.66 0.54 6.41
N VAL A 170 -22.96 0.75 5.13
CA VAL A 170 -24.03 0.03 4.41
C VAL A 170 -23.84 -1.49 4.51
N LEU A 171 -22.62 -1.98 4.32
CA LEU A 171 -22.32 -3.42 4.40
C LEU A 171 -22.44 -3.95 5.82
N LEU A 172 -21.91 -3.22 6.81
CA LEU A 172 -21.98 -3.59 8.22
C LEU A 172 -23.42 -3.60 8.75
N GLU A 173 -24.23 -2.60 8.38
CA GLU A 173 -25.67 -2.56 8.68
C GLU A 173 -26.44 -3.73 8.07
N ALA A 174 -25.98 -4.23 6.92
CA ALA A 174 -26.56 -5.39 6.25
C ALA A 174 -26.07 -6.75 6.79
N GLY A 175 -25.14 -6.77 7.75
CA GLY A 175 -24.64 -7.99 8.38
C GLY A 175 -23.37 -8.57 7.75
N ALA A 176 -22.56 -7.75 7.09
CA ALA A 176 -21.19 -8.13 6.75
C ALA A 176 -20.40 -8.43 8.04
N ASN A 177 -19.64 -9.52 8.03
CA ASN A 177 -18.78 -9.91 9.14
C ASN A 177 -17.55 -8.99 9.20
N PRO A 178 -17.36 -8.21 10.28
CA PRO A 178 -16.19 -7.35 10.42
C PRO A 178 -14.87 -8.14 10.61
N ASP A 179 -14.96 -9.42 11.00
CA ASP A 179 -13.83 -10.33 11.18
C ASP A 179 -13.59 -11.18 9.92
N ASP A 180 -13.40 -10.52 8.77
CA ASP A 180 -13.12 -11.15 7.48
C ASP A 180 -11.61 -11.39 7.21
N ASN A 181 -10.77 -11.11 8.21
CA ASN A 181 -9.29 -11.16 8.21
C ASN A 181 -8.57 -10.05 7.42
N GLU A 182 -9.27 -9.25 6.62
CA GLU A 182 -8.65 -8.30 5.69
C GLU A 182 -9.04 -6.86 6.02
N SER A 183 -10.33 -6.62 6.29
CA SER A 183 -10.91 -5.29 6.46
C SER A 183 -10.27 -4.50 7.60
N LEU A 184 -10.12 -5.10 8.79
CA LEU A 184 -9.56 -4.41 9.94
C LEU A 184 -8.10 -4.00 9.70
N TYR A 185 -7.28 -4.92 9.18
CA TYR A 185 -5.87 -4.66 8.87
C TYR A 185 -5.74 -3.55 7.82
N HIS A 186 -6.38 -3.70 6.66
CA HIS A 186 -6.23 -2.77 5.55
C HIS A 186 -6.92 -1.41 5.80
N SER A 187 -7.91 -1.33 6.70
CA SER A 187 -8.47 -0.03 7.09
C SER A 187 -7.44 0.90 7.75
N THR A 188 -6.33 0.38 8.25
CA THR A 188 -5.24 1.17 8.85
C THR A 188 -4.33 1.84 7.81
N GLU A 189 -4.44 1.47 6.53
CA GLU A 189 -3.73 2.12 5.41
C GLU A 189 -4.35 3.47 5.01
N ALA A 190 -5.60 3.70 5.44
CA ALA A 190 -6.31 4.94 5.16
C ALA A 190 -5.72 6.13 5.93
N GLY A 191 -5.78 7.32 5.33
CA GLY A 191 -5.43 8.55 6.02
C GLY A 191 -6.40 8.89 7.16
N ASP A 192 -7.68 8.59 6.96
CA ASP A 192 -8.80 8.85 7.86
C ASP A 192 -9.26 7.53 8.51
N PRO A 193 -9.33 7.43 9.85
CA PRO A 193 -9.73 6.22 10.56
C PRO A 193 -11.24 5.93 10.54
N ALA A 194 -12.05 6.65 9.75
CA ALA A 194 -13.51 6.47 9.73
C ALA A 194 -13.95 5.02 9.46
N CYS A 195 -13.32 4.32 8.51
CA CYS A 195 -13.64 2.90 8.24
C CYS A 195 -13.22 2.00 9.41
N LEU A 196 -12.02 2.20 9.96
CA LEU A 196 -11.54 1.51 11.16
C LEU A 196 -12.51 1.66 12.33
N ARG A 197 -12.97 2.89 12.60
CA ARG A 197 -13.93 3.18 13.66
C ARG A 197 -15.23 2.40 13.46
N LEU A 198 -15.79 2.41 12.25
CA LEU A 198 -17.02 1.67 11.94
C LEU A 198 -16.85 0.15 12.14
N LEU A 199 -15.72 -0.42 11.72
CA LEU A 199 -15.43 -1.83 11.94
C LEU A 199 -15.43 -2.18 13.43
N LEU A 200 -14.77 -1.37 14.26
CA LEU A 200 -14.73 -1.56 15.72
C LEU A 200 -16.11 -1.38 16.38
N GLU A 201 -16.86 -0.36 15.96
CA GLU A 201 -18.25 -0.12 16.44
C GLU A 201 -19.18 -1.31 16.13
N HIS A 202 -18.92 -2.04 15.06
CA HIS A 202 -19.65 -3.24 14.66
C HIS A 202 -19.02 -4.55 15.17
N GLY A 203 -18.04 -4.49 16.07
CA GLY A 203 -17.53 -5.64 16.80
C GLY A 203 -16.34 -6.35 16.16
N ALA A 204 -15.57 -5.68 15.30
CA ALA A 204 -14.30 -6.22 14.81
C ALA A 204 -13.36 -6.57 15.98
N THR A 205 -12.76 -7.75 15.92
CA THR A 205 -11.81 -8.25 16.91
C THR A 205 -10.41 -7.78 16.58
N VAL A 206 -9.81 -6.95 17.45
CA VAL A 206 -8.43 -6.46 17.25
C VAL A 206 -7.40 -7.56 17.51
N ASN A 207 -7.58 -8.33 18.58
CA ASN A 207 -6.61 -9.35 19.00
C ASN A 207 -6.53 -10.50 17.99
N GLY A 208 -5.31 -10.99 17.75
CA GLY A 208 -5.04 -12.01 16.74
C GLY A 208 -4.87 -11.47 15.32
N THR A 209 -5.02 -10.15 15.12
CA THR A 209 -4.70 -9.47 13.87
C THR A 209 -3.38 -8.70 13.97
N SER A 210 -2.81 -8.35 12.82
CA SER A 210 -1.63 -7.48 12.74
C SER A 210 -1.99 -5.99 12.65
N ALA A 211 -3.26 -5.60 12.82
CA ALA A 211 -3.72 -4.23 12.58
C ALA A 211 -3.01 -3.20 13.48
N LEU A 212 -2.84 -3.50 14.77
CA LEU A 212 -2.15 -2.62 15.71
C LEU A 212 -0.65 -2.51 15.40
N ALA A 213 0.01 -3.61 15.03
CA ALA A 213 1.40 -3.59 14.61
C ALA A 213 1.59 -2.75 13.34
N HIS A 214 0.68 -2.89 12.38
CA HIS A 214 0.70 -2.14 11.12
C HIS A 214 0.44 -0.64 11.34
N ALA A 215 -0.52 -0.28 12.21
CA ALA A 215 -0.77 1.13 12.56
C ALA A 215 0.45 1.82 13.20
N LEU A 216 1.38 1.05 13.80
CA LEU A 216 2.64 1.55 14.36
C LEU A 216 3.77 1.69 13.33
N ASP A 217 3.60 1.21 12.10
CA ASP A 217 4.58 1.44 11.03
C ASP A 217 4.56 2.91 10.54
N GLU A 218 3.46 3.63 10.81
CA GLU A 218 3.28 5.06 10.53
C GLU A 218 2.90 5.87 11.79
N GLU A 219 2.93 7.21 11.72
CA GLU A 219 2.61 8.10 12.86
C GLU A 219 1.09 8.26 13.06
N ARG A 220 0.35 7.14 13.17
CA ARG A 220 -1.12 7.12 13.14
C ARG A 220 -1.73 7.11 14.54
N LEU A 221 -1.52 8.19 15.30
CA LEU A 221 -2.00 8.33 16.70
C LEU A 221 -3.47 7.90 16.90
N GLU A 222 -4.38 8.39 16.06
CA GLU A 222 -5.81 8.07 16.21
C GLU A 222 -6.13 6.60 15.85
N HIS A 223 -5.44 6.01 14.87
CA HIS A 223 -5.66 4.61 14.52
C HIS A 223 -5.21 3.69 15.66
N VAL A 224 -4.03 3.97 16.23
CA VAL A 224 -3.50 3.25 17.38
C VAL A 224 -4.42 3.39 18.59
N ARG A 225 -4.90 4.61 18.87
CA ARG A 225 -5.89 4.84 19.95
C ARG A 225 -7.14 3.98 19.75
N LEU A 226 -7.73 4.02 18.56
CA LEU A 226 -8.93 3.25 18.25
C LEU A 226 -8.74 1.75 18.42
N LEU A 227 -7.61 1.20 17.95
CA LEU A 227 -7.32 -0.23 18.07
C LEU A 227 -7.14 -0.65 19.54
N ILE A 228 -6.51 0.20 20.36
CA ILE A 228 -6.37 -0.06 21.80
C ILE A 228 -7.73 0.01 22.50
N GLU A 229 -8.51 1.06 22.25
CA GLU A 229 -9.87 1.24 22.81
C GLU A 229 -10.82 0.13 22.32
N GLY A 230 -10.58 -0.41 21.12
CA GLY A 230 -11.24 -1.58 20.54
C GLY A 230 -10.81 -2.93 21.12
N GLY A 231 -9.97 -2.93 22.17
CA GLY A 231 -9.57 -4.13 22.90
C GLY A 231 -8.24 -4.74 22.48
N GLY A 232 -7.41 -4.02 21.72
CA GLY A 232 -6.04 -4.43 21.39
C GLY A 232 -5.17 -4.58 22.64
N ASP A 233 -4.66 -5.79 22.87
CA ASP A 233 -3.81 -6.09 24.02
C ASP A 233 -2.37 -5.63 23.81
N LEU A 234 -1.89 -4.78 24.72
CA LEU A 234 -0.53 -4.23 24.69
C LEU A 234 0.47 -5.02 25.55
N LYS A 235 0.00 -5.94 26.39
CA LYS A 235 0.78 -6.47 27.51
C LYS A 235 1.92 -7.39 27.07
N ASP A 236 1.63 -8.33 26.18
CA ASP A 236 2.59 -9.39 25.84
C ASP A 236 3.41 -9.07 24.57
N ALA A 237 3.02 -8.02 23.83
CA ALA A 237 3.66 -7.58 22.60
C ALA A 237 4.67 -6.44 22.85
N ALA A 238 5.82 -6.49 22.18
CA ALA A 238 6.86 -5.47 22.29
C ALA A 238 6.53 -4.20 21.45
N TYR A 239 5.30 -3.67 21.58
CA TYR A 239 4.81 -2.57 20.74
C TYR A 239 5.57 -1.26 20.95
N VAL A 240 6.02 -0.97 22.18
CA VAL A 240 6.86 0.21 22.44
C VAL A 240 8.21 0.08 21.73
N ALA A 241 8.84 -1.09 21.79
CA ALA A 241 10.09 -1.36 21.07
C ALA A 241 9.88 -1.29 19.55
N HIS A 242 8.78 -1.85 19.03
CA HIS A 242 8.41 -1.76 17.62
C HIS A 242 8.24 -0.30 17.19
N ALA A 243 7.50 0.51 17.94
CA ALA A 243 7.29 1.93 17.67
C ALA A 243 8.62 2.71 17.61
N VAL A 244 9.54 2.47 18.55
CA VAL A 244 10.88 3.07 18.55
C VAL A 244 11.66 2.67 17.30
N ARG A 245 11.71 1.38 16.96
CA ARG A 245 12.39 0.88 15.74
C ARG A 245 11.79 1.46 14.47
N ARG A 246 10.46 1.70 14.46
CA ARG A 246 9.76 2.39 13.38
C ARG A 246 9.89 3.90 13.42
N SER A 247 10.71 4.47 14.31
CA SER A 247 10.96 5.91 14.42
C SER A 247 9.75 6.75 14.86
N ARG A 248 8.79 6.14 15.57
CA ARG A 248 7.56 6.82 16.02
C ARG A 248 7.82 7.85 17.12
N GLY A 249 7.10 8.95 17.09
CA GLY A 249 7.36 10.10 17.96
C GLY A 249 7.03 9.85 19.45
N PRO A 250 7.55 10.71 20.35
CA PRO A 250 7.27 10.65 21.79
C PRO A 250 5.78 10.59 22.15
N GLU A 251 4.91 11.25 21.38
CA GLU A 251 3.46 11.27 21.62
C GLU A 251 2.84 9.87 21.47
N LEU A 252 3.28 9.09 20.48
CA LEU A 252 2.81 7.72 20.29
C LEU A 252 3.32 6.79 21.38
N LEU A 253 4.57 6.98 21.83
CA LEU A 253 5.13 6.21 22.96
C LEU A 253 4.35 6.47 24.24
N ARG A 254 4.01 7.74 24.52
CA ARG A 254 3.16 8.12 25.65
C ARG A 254 1.77 7.52 25.53
N LEU A 255 1.15 7.55 24.35
CA LEU A 255 -0.14 6.92 24.10
C LEU A 255 -0.13 5.42 24.46
N LEU A 256 0.89 4.68 24.02
CA LEU A 256 1.04 3.26 24.34
C LEU A 256 1.19 3.02 25.85
N ALA A 257 2.06 3.80 26.51
CA ALA A 257 2.31 3.68 27.94
C ALA A 257 1.08 4.05 28.79
N GLU A 258 0.35 5.10 28.41
CA GLU A 258 -0.92 5.51 29.07
C GLU A 258 -1.98 4.41 29.04
N HIS A 259 -1.94 3.55 28.02
CA HIS A 259 -2.85 2.41 27.88
C HIS A 259 -2.25 1.09 28.42
N GLY A 260 -1.15 1.16 29.16
CA GLY A 260 -0.58 0.03 29.88
C GLY A 260 0.39 -0.85 29.09
N ALA A 261 0.94 -0.36 27.98
CA ALA A 261 2.08 -1.02 27.35
C ALA A 261 3.29 -1.04 28.29
N ASP A 262 3.96 -2.18 28.37
CA ASP A 262 5.20 -2.32 29.14
C ASP A 262 6.35 -1.60 28.41
N VAL A 263 6.81 -0.50 29.01
CA VAL A 263 7.86 0.38 28.46
C VAL A 263 9.26 -0.24 28.50
N ASP A 264 9.44 -1.35 29.22
CA ASP A 264 10.70 -2.09 29.30
C ASP A 264 10.68 -3.41 28.52
N ARG A 265 9.53 -3.79 27.95
CA ARG A 265 9.37 -5.02 27.16
C ARG A 265 10.38 -5.05 26.00
N PRO A 266 11.35 -5.97 26.00
CA PRO A 266 12.37 -5.98 24.97
C PRO A 266 11.82 -6.50 23.64
N GLY A 267 12.25 -5.88 22.54
CA GLY A 267 11.88 -6.22 21.18
C GLY A 267 13.10 -6.35 20.27
N GLY A 268 12.85 -6.70 19.00
CA GLY A 268 13.89 -6.91 17.99
C GLY A 268 13.37 -7.70 16.79
N GLU A 269 14.26 -8.12 15.90
CA GLU A 269 13.94 -8.90 14.69
C GLU A 269 13.80 -10.40 14.96
N THR A 270 12.85 -10.79 15.82
CA THR A 270 12.67 -12.19 16.25
C THR A 270 12.41 -13.16 15.10
N TRP A 271 11.91 -12.69 13.94
CA TRP A 271 11.74 -13.51 12.73
C TRP A 271 13.07 -13.99 12.11
N ARG A 272 14.22 -13.38 12.48
CA ARG A 272 15.56 -13.82 12.07
C ARG A 272 16.14 -14.92 12.96
N GLY A 273 15.36 -15.41 13.93
CA GLY A 273 15.76 -16.46 14.86
C GLY A 273 16.17 -15.89 16.22
N ASN A 274 17.14 -16.53 16.85
CA ASN A 274 17.59 -16.16 18.19
C ASN A 274 18.55 -14.96 18.11
N VAL A 275 17.98 -13.75 18.08
CA VAL A 275 18.70 -12.47 18.10
C VAL A 275 18.63 -11.83 19.49
N PRO A 276 19.65 -11.05 19.91
CA PRO A 276 19.54 -10.22 21.10
C PRO A 276 18.33 -9.29 21.00
N LEU A 277 17.58 -9.16 22.09
CA LEU A 277 16.48 -8.21 22.20
C LEU A 277 16.91 -7.03 23.06
N ARG A 278 16.41 -5.84 22.72
CA ARG A 278 16.72 -4.59 23.42
C ARG A 278 15.45 -3.97 23.97
N THR A 279 15.56 -3.30 25.11
CA THR A 279 14.45 -2.49 25.63
C THR A 279 14.14 -1.34 24.66
N PRO A 280 12.94 -0.75 24.72
CA PRO A 280 12.63 0.42 23.93
C PRO A 280 13.63 1.56 24.14
N TYR A 281 14.10 1.76 25.39
CA TYR A 281 15.11 2.78 25.70
C TYR A 281 16.45 2.49 25.01
N GLN A 282 16.94 1.25 25.07
CA GLN A 282 18.15 0.84 24.36
C GLN A 282 18.03 1.05 22.85
N HIS A 283 16.88 0.70 22.25
CA HIS A 283 16.63 0.95 20.83
C HIS A 283 16.66 2.43 20.46
N ALA A 284 16.15 3.31 21.33
CA ALA A 284 16.18 4.76 21.12
C ALA A 284 17.64 5.28 21.18
N VAL A 285 18.42 4.81 22.15
CA VAL A 285 19.83 5.20 22.33
C VAL A 285 20.69 4.78 21.15
N ILE A 286 20.62 3.51 20.71
CA ILE A 286 21.47 3.05 19.58
C ILE A 286 21.13 3.74 18.26
N ARG A 287 19.92 4.28 18.12
CA ARG A 287 19.47 5.02 16.93
C ARG A 287 19.64 6.54 17.06
N GLY A 288 20.27 7.04 18.12
CA GLY A 288 20.48 8.47 18.35
C GLY A 288 19.18 9.27 18.52
N ARG A 289 18.11 8.62 18.99
CA ARG A 289 16.78 9.22 19.16
C ARG A 289 16.58 9.74 20.57
N ASP A 290 17.26 10.85 20.87
CA ASP A 290 17.25 11.49 22.20
C ASP A 290 15.84 11.90 22.64
N ASP A 291 14.98 12.29 21.69
CA ASP A 291 13.57 12.63 21.93
C ASP A 291 12.77 11.44 22.46
N GLN A 292 12.94 10.26 21.84
CA GLN A 292 12.33 9.01 22.27
C GLN A 292 12.92 8.51 23.59
N ALA A 293 14.26 8.55 23.74
CA ALA A 293 14.94 8.13 24.96
C ALA A 293 14.50 8.98 26.16
N GLN A 294 14.41 10.30 25.99
CA GLN A 294 13.90 11.20 27.02
C GLN A 294 12.46 10.86 27.38
N ALA A 295 11.58 10.67 26.40
CA ALA A 295 10.18 10.34 26.66
C ALA A 295 10.02 9.01 27.40
N LEU A 296 10.83 8.00 27.06
CA LEU A 296 10.83 6.71 27.76
C LEU A 296 11.34 6.83 29.20
N ALA A 297 12.37 7.64 29.45
CA ALA A 297 12.85 7.93 30.81
C ALA A 297 11.78 8.68 31.63
N GLU A 298 11.07 9.64 31.03
CA GLU A 298 9.94 10.33 31.66
C GLU A 298 8.79 9.38 32.03
N LEU A 299 8.59 8.33 31.22
CA LEU A 299 7.63 7.25 31.45
C LEU A 299 8.11 6.19 32.45
N GLY A 300 9.35 6.31 32.95
CA GLY A 300 9.91 5.44 33.98
C GLY A 300 10.60 4.17 33.47
N ALA A 301 11.00 4.12 32.20
CA ALA A 301 11.77 3.01 31.63
C ALA A 301 13.14 2.85 32.29
N ASP A 302 13.67 1.63 32.32
CA ASP A 302 15.06 1.36 32.71
C ASP A 302 16.01 1.97 31.68
N THR A 303 16.86 2.89 32.14
CA THR A 303 17.82 3.61 31.32
C THR A 303 19.18 2.91 31.19
N THR A 304 19.28 1.65 31.61
CA THR A 304 20.52 0.87 31.55
C THR A 304 20.86 0.47 30.12
N VAL A 305 22.06 0.84 29.66
CA VAL A 305 22.57 0.53 28.32
C VAL A 305 23.91 -0.19 28.42
N ALA A 306 24.08 -1.26 27.63
CA ALA A 306 25.33 -2.01 27.59
C ALA A 306 26.46 -1.17 26.95
N PRO A 307 27.74 -1.37 27.35
CA PRO A 307 28.86 -0.62 26.77
C PRO A 307 28.99 -0.74 25.25
N GLU A 308 28.69 -1.91 24.68
CA GLU A 308 28.68 -2.16 23.23
C GLU A 308 27.56 -1.39 22.50
N ASP A 309 26.39 -1.23 23.12
CA ASP A 309 25.30 -0.41 22.58
C ASP A 309 25.62 1.09 22.69
N LEU A 310 26.36 1.52 23.74
CA LEU A 310 26.85 2.90 23.83
C LEU A 310 27.89 3.19 22.72
N ALA A 311 28.78 2.23 22.42
CA ALA A 311 29.73 2.36 21.31
C ALA A 311 28.98 2.49 19.97
N LEU A 312 27.95 1.66 19.75
CA LEU A 312 27.08 1.75 18.57
C LEU A 312 26.34 3.09 18.49
N ALA A 313 25.84 3.61 19.61
CA ALA A 313 25.16 4.91 19.67
C ALA A 313 26.09 6.08 19.32
N SER A 314 27.37 6.02 19.73
CA SER A 314 28.37 7.01 19.30
C SER A 314 28.56 7.00 17.79
N LEU A 315 28.64 5.82 17.19
CA LEU A 315 28.74 5.71 15.73
C LEU A 315 27.51 6.28 15.02
N ALA A 316 26.30 6.05 15.55
CA ALA A 316 25.07 6.63 15.01
C ALA A 316 25.07 8.17 15.00
N ARG A 317 25.82 8.82 15.89
CA ARG A 317 26.03 10.28 15.92
C ARG A 317 27.22 10.75 15.07
N GLY A 318 27.90 9.85 14.38
CA GLY A 318 29.12 10.12 13.62
C GLY A 318 30.37 10.29 14.48
N GLU A 319 30.33 9.84 15.73
CA GLU A 319 31.46 9.82 16.65
C GLU A 319 32.23 8.50 16.51
N GLN A 320 33.51 8.48 16.91
CA GLN A 320 34.28 7.25 16.92
C GLN A 320 33.82 6.36 18.10
N PRO A 321 33.53 5.06 17.87
CA PRO A 321 33.12 4.17 18.94
C PRO A 321 34.29 3.86 19.89
N ASP A 322 34.04 3.96 21.20
CA ASP A 322 35.05 3.70 22.24
C ASP A 322 35.19 2.21 22.62
N GLY A 323 34.63 1.30 21.81
CA GLY A 323 34.58 -0.13 22.09
C GLY A 323 34.14 -0.97 20.90
N PRO A 324 34.08 -2.31 21.06
CA PRO A 324 33.61 -3.20 20.00
C PRO A 324 32.13 -2.96 19.70
N LEU A 325 31.77 -3.06 18.43
CA LEU A 325 30.38 -2.99 17.97
C LEU A 325 29.73 -4.39 18.04
N PRO A 326 28.44 -4.48 18.40
CA PRO A 326 27.69 -5.73 18.32
C PRO A 326 27.58 -6.22 16.86
N ASP A 327 27.56 -7.54 16.67
CA ASP A 327 27.28 -8.16 15.36
C ASP A 327 25.90 -8.85 15.40
N ASP A 328 24.86 -8.03 15.48
CA ASP A 328 23.47 -8.45 15.43
C ASP A 328 22.66 -7.56 14.46
N PRO A 329 21.45 -7.99 14.03
CA PRO A 329 20.69 -7.26 13.01
C PRO A 329 20.36 -5.80 13.36
N ASP A 330 20.09 -5.46 14.62
CA ASP A 330 19.83 -4.06 15.00
C ASP A 330 21.11 -3.21 14.90
N ALA A 331 22.26 -3.77 15.28
CA ALA A 331 23.54 -3.09 15.10
C ALA A 331 23.89 -2.89 13.62
N GLN A 332 23.64 -3.91 12.79
CA GLN A 332 23.84 -3.83 11.35
C GLN A 332 22.96 -2.75 10.71
N GLU A 333 21.68 -2.67 11.12
CA GLU A 333 20.76 -1.62 10.68
C GLU A 333 21.29 -0.23 11.03
N VAL A 334 21.69 -0.01 12.29
CA VAL A 334 22.22 1.28 12.76
C VAL A 334 23.48 1.68 12.00
N ILE A 335 24.42 0.75 11.78
CA ILE A 335 25.68 1.03 11.05
C ILE A 335 25.38 1.46 9.61
N VAL A 336 24.46 0.76 8.92
CA VAL A 336 24.06 1.12 7.56
C VAL A 336 23.35 2.47 7.52
N MET A 337 22.43 2.72 8.46
CA MET A 337 21.71 4.00 8.53
C MET A 337 22.65 5.17 8.82
N ALA A 338 23.62 5.02 9.73
CA ALA A 338 24.61 6.05 10.01
C ALA A 338 25.39 6.46 8.75
N ALA A 339 25.77 5.48 7.90
CA ALA A 339 26.43 5.77 6.62
C ALA A 339 25.50 6.55 5.66
N LEU A 340 24.22 6.18 5.56
CA LEU A 340 23.23 6.84 4.72
C LEU A 340 22.89 8.25 5.21
N GLU A 341 22.99 8.50 6.51
CA GLU A 341 22.72 9.79 7.16
C GLU A 341 23.93 10.74 7.14
N GLY A 342 25.05 10.33 6.54
CA GLY A 342 26.21 11.20 6.29
C GLY A 342 27.42 10.94 7.19
N HIS A 343 27.40 9.87 7.98
CA HIS A 343 28.51 9.47 8.86
C HIS A 343 29.45 8.43 8.22
N LEU A 344 29.60 8.49 6.89
CA LEU A 344 30.33 7.48 6.11
C LEU A 344 31.79 7.27 6.58
N ASP A 345 32.52 8.35 6.87
CA ASP A 345 33.92 8.25 7.30
C ASP A 345 34.04 7.53 8.65
N ALA A 346 33.17 7.85 9.62
CA ALA A 346 33.13 7.18 10.91
C ALA A 346 32.78 5.69 10.78
N VAL A 347 31.85 5.35 9.88
CA VAL A 347 31.49 3.95 9.58
C VAL A 347 32.65 3.20 8.93
N ILE A 348 33.34 3.80 7.94
CA ILE A 348 34.50 3.18 7.30
C ILE A 348 35.62 2.94 8.32
N ASP A 349 35.89 3.89 9.20
CA ASP A 349 36.89 3.74 10.25
C ASP A 349 36.54 2.62 11.24
N ALA A 350 35.25 2.48 11.59
CA ALA A 350 34.78 1.51 12.57
C ALA A 350 34.70 0.07 12.04
N VAL A 351 34.19 -0.14 10.81
CA VAL A 351 33.89 -1.48 10.27
C VAL A 351 34.54 -1.79 8.92
N GLY A 352 35.24 -0.81 8.33
CA GLY A 352 35.90 -0.94 7.04
C GLY A 352 34.98 -0.70 5.83
N PRO A 353 35.56 -0.43 4.64
CA PRO A 353 34.80 -0.05 3.45
C PRO A 353 34.04 -1.20 2.77
N ASN A 354 34.22 -2.44 3.23
CA ASN A 354 33.58 -3.64 2.68
C ASN A 354 32.53 -4.22 3.63
N TYR A 355 32.03 -3.42 4.58
CA TYR A 355 31.00 -3.86 5.51
C TYR A 355 29.71 -4.23 4.77
N GLN A 356 29.07 -5.32 5.22
CA GLN A 356 27.80 -5.82 4.70
C GLN A 356 26.87 -6.15 5.86
N GLY A 357 25.61 -5.74 5.73
CA GLY A 357 24.62 -5.86 6.80
C GLY A 357 23.23 -6.15 6.27
N VAL A 358 22.25 -6.07 7.17
CA VAL A 358 20.83 -6.09 6.82
C VAL A 358 20.16 -4.85 7.38
N VAL A 359 19.09 -4.40 6.71
CA VAL A 359 18.22 -3.32 7.17
C VAL A 359 16.78 -3.80 7.03
N GLY A 360 16.04 -3.88 8.14
CA GLY A 360 14.67 -4.37 8.14
C GLY A 360 14.52 -5.74 7.46
N GLY A 361 13.64 -5.86 6.48
CA GLY A 361 13.43 -7.10 5.71
C GLY A 361 14.43 -7.36 4.58
N SER A 362 15.50 -6.58 4.44
CA SER A 362 16.43 -6.72 3.30
C SER A 362 17.16 -8.06 3.31
N PRO A 363 17.54 -8.59 2.13
CA PRO A 363 18.60 -9.58 2.06
C PRO A 363 19.92 -8.97 2.58
N ARG A 364 20.87 -9.84 2.91
CA ARG A 364 22.23 -9.40 3.26
C ARG A 364 22.88 -8.74 2.06
N GLY A 365 23.39 -7.52 2.23
CA GLY A 365 23.93 -6.67 1.16
C GLY A 365 25.20 -5.97 1.58
#